data_AF-V5I244-F1
#
_entry.id   AF-V5I244-F1
#
_cell.length_a   1.000
_cell.length_b   1.000
_cell.length_c   1.000
_cell.angle_alpha   90.00
_cell.angle_beta   90.00
_cell.angle_gamma   90.00
#
_symmetry.space_group_name_H-M   'P 1'
#
loop_
_entity.id
_entity.type
_entity.pdbx_description
1 polymer ?
#
loop_
_entity_poly.entity_id
_entity_poly.type
_entity_poly.pdbx_seq_one_letter_code
_entity_poly.pdbx_strand_id
1 'polypeptide(L)'
;KWGSGRWTSQNQTLLLETTGNHSAPNVLNFTRLSGDGRQGHPLLYSDYENCSIVRIKKTNPSEYVCDLLLLSGAAKHQPPSECEEGLKGISNGTAVEVYHSSCEQLKQKLC
;
A
#
# COMPACT_ATOMS: atom_id res chain seq x y z
N LYS A 1 6.96 -9.63 18.28
CA LYS A 1 8.23 -8.86 18.34
C LYS A 1 7.89 -7.44 17.92
N TRP A 2 7.85 -6.50 18.86
CA TRP A 2 7.72 -5.07 18.55
C TRP A 2 9.04 -4.62 17.89
N GLY A 3 8.97 -3.91 16.77
CA GLY A 3 10.11 -3.55 15.94
C GLY A 3 11.18 -2.77 16.71
N SER A 4 12.45 -2.93 16.36
CA SER A 4 13.61 -2.39 17.08
C SER A 4 13.79 -0.86 16.99
N GLY A 5 12.78 -0.10 16.53
CA GLY A 5 12.88 1.33 16.20
C GLY A 5 14.03 1.64 15.21
N ARG A 6 14.44 0.62 14.43
CA ARG A 6 15.48 0.72 13.42
C ARG A 6 14.83 0.47 12.08
N TRP A 7 15.03 1.41 11.16
CA TRP A 7 14.66 1.26 9.78
C TRP A 7 15.30 0.00 9.18
N THR A 8 14.47 -0.80 8.53
CA THR A 8 14.92 -1.92 7.69
C THR A 8 14.52 -1.61 6.25
N SER A 9 15.45 -1.82 5.32
CA SER A 9 15.19 -1.72 3.89
C SER A 9 15.44 -3.07 3.23
N GLN A 10 14.57 -3.43 2.28
CA GLN A 10 14.66 -4.66 1.51
C GLN A 10 14.28 -4.36 0.07
N ASN A 11 15.10 -4.84 -0.86
CA ASN A 11 14.78 -4.79 -2.28
C ASN A 11 13.77 -5.90 -2.62
N GLN A 12 12.73 -5.55 -3.37
CA GLN A 12 11.76 -6.49 -3.89
C GLN A 12 11.39 -6.13 -5.32
N THR A 13 11.11 -7.14 -6.14
CA THR A 13 10.59 -6.93 -7.49
C THR A 13 9.07 -6.82 -7.43
N LEU A 14 8.54 -5.70 -7.89
CA LEU A 14 7.12 -5.51 -8.11
C LEU A 14 6.83 -5.75 -9.59
N LEU A 15 5.90 -6.66 -9.88
CA LEU A 15 5.44 -6.91 -11.23
C LEU A 15 4.06 -6.29 -11.43
N LEU A 16 3.89 -5.59 -12.54
CA LEU A 16 2.61 -5.06 -12.96
C LEU A 16 1.93 -6.08 -13.87
N GLU A 17 0.71 -6.47 -13.54
CA GLU A 17 -0.07 -7.43 -14.31
C GLU A 17 -1.41 -6.83 -14.76
N THR A 18 -1.84 -7.22 -15.95
CA THR A 18 -3.15 -6.89 -16.50
C THR A 18 -4.00 -8.15 -16.51
N THR A 19 -5.14 -8.10 -15.83
CA THR A 19 -6.10 -9.21 -15.76
C THR A 19 -7.47 -8.72 -16.23
N GLY A 20 -8.26 -9.61 -16.84
CA GLY A 20 -9.56 -9.22 -17.42
C GLY A 20 -9.43 -8.31 -18.64
N ASN A 21 -10.45 -7.49 -18.89
CA ASN A 21 -10.48 -6.56 -20.02
C ASN A 21 -10.10 -5.14 -19.59
N HIS A 22 -8.85 -4.96 -19.16
CA HIS A 22 -8.30 -3.66 -18.77
C HIS A 22 -7.21 -3.22 -19.77
N SER A 23 -7.16 -1.92 -20.08
CA SER A 23 -6.17 -1.33 -20.99
C SER A 23 -4.83 -1.02 -20.31
N ALA A 24 -4.79 -1.07 -18.98
CA ALA A 24 -3.62 -0.80 -18.16
C ALA A 24 -3.50 -1.83 -17.03
N PRO A 25 -2.29 -2.01 -16.45
CA PRO A 25 -2.09 -2.95 -15.35
C PRO A 25 -2.99 -2.63 -14.15
N ASN A 26 -3.74 -3.63 -13.68
CA ASN A 26 -4.71 -3.50 -12.58
C ASN A 26 -4.34 -4.39 -11.38
N VAL A 27 -3.16 -5.02 -11.40
CA VAL A 27 -2.67 -5.88 -10.32
C VAL A 27 -1.21 -5.57 -10.03
N LEU A 28 -0.90 -5.34 -8.75
CA LEU A 28 0.47 -5.30 -8.24
C LEU A 28 0.84 -6.68 -7.72
N ASN A 29 1.80 -7.35 -8.35
CA ASN A 29 2.23 -8.69 -7.95
C ASN A 29 3.57 -8.61 -7.20
N PHE A 30 3.52 -8.75 -5.86
CA PHE A 30 4.69 -8.66 -4.98
C PHE A 30 4.54 -9.54 -3.72
N THR A 31 5.66 -9.76 -3.03
CA THR A 31 5.73 -10.53 -1.79
C THR A 31 5.61 -9.60 -0.59
N ARG A 32 4.48 -9.63 0.11
CA ARG A 32 4.28 -8.82 1.33
C ARG A 32 5.02 -9.39 2.53
N LEU A 33 4.81 -10.67 2.80
CA LEU A 33 5.49 -11.42 3.86
C LEU A 33 6.33 -12.51 3.20
N SER A 34 7.57 -12.67 3.67
CA SER A 34 8.51 -13.61 3.06
C SER A 34 7.99 -15.04 2.96
N GLY A 35 7.19 -15.48 3.95
CA GLY A 35 6.59 -16.82 3.98
C GLY A 35 5.41 -17.01 3.02
N ASP A 36 4.77 -15.93 2.58
CA ASP A 36 3.54 -15.99 1.77
C ASP A 36 3.82 -16.09 0.26
N GLY A 37 5.09 -15.93 -0.13
CA GLY A 37 5.50 -15.83 -1.52
C GLY A 37 4.88 -14.64 -2.24
N ARG A 38 5.03 -14.63 -3.56
CA ARG A 38 4.53 -13.56 -4.40
C ARG A 38 3.02 -13.72 -4.64
N GLN A 39 2.25 -12.66 -4.42
CA GLN A 39 0.79 -12.67 -4.57
C GLN A 39 0.33 -11.46 -5.39
N GLY A 40 -0.72 -11.67 -6.19
CA GLY A 40 -1.38 -10.60 -6.94
C GLY A 40 -2.31 -9.80 -6.03
N HIS A 41 -2.06 -8.49 -5.94
CA HIS A 41 -2.84 -7.55 -5.15
C HIS A 41 -3.57 -6.59 -6.10
N PRO A 42 -4.91 -6.71 -6.23
CA PRO A 42 -5.67 -5.87 -7.15
C PRO A 42 -5.60 -4.38 -6.79
N LEU A 43 -5.42 -3.54 -7.81
CA LEU A 43 -5.63 -2.10 -7.73
C LEU A 43 -7.14 -1.84 -7.77
N LEU A 44 -7.70 -1.31 -6.68
CA LEU A 44 -9.09 -0.87 -6.63
C LEU A 44 -9.26 0.53 -7.23
N TYR A 45 -8.20 1.34 -7.13
CA TYR A 45 -8.06 2.65 -7.75
C TYR A 45 -6.58 2.96 -7.95
N SER A 46 -6.23 3.67 -9.01
CA SER A 46 -4.90 4.24 -9.21
C SER A 46 -5.00 5.38 -10.20
N ASP A 47 -4.39 6.51 -9.86
CA ASP A 47 -4.17 7.62 -10.81
C ASP A 47 -2.82 7.46 -11.55
N TYR A 48 -2.04 6.42 -11.22
CA TYR A 48 -0.70 6.11 -11.72
C TYR A 48 0.36 7.21 -11.51
N GLU A 49 0.03 8.28 -10.77
CA GLU A 49 0.91 9.43 -10.57
C GLU A 49 1.18 9.68 -9.09
N ASN A 50 0.11 9.80 -8.29
CA ASN A 50 0.18 10.29 -6.91
C ASN A 50 -0.31 9.25 -5.90
N CYS A 51 -1.25 8.37 -6.27
CA CYS A 51 -1.79 7.42 -5.32
C CYS A 51 -2.32 6.12 -5.95
N SER A 52 -2.44 5.10 -5.11
CA SER A 52 -3.12 3.85 -5.47
C SER A 52 -3.79 3.24 -4.25
N ILE A 53 -5.00 2.71 -4.43
CA ILE A 53 -5.70 1.94 -3.42
C ILE A 53 -5.56 0.47 -3.79
N VAL A 54 -4.87 -0.30 -2.95
CA VAL A 54 -4.51 -1.68 -3.23
C VAL A 54 -5.23 -2.60 -2.26
N ARG A 55 -5.88 -3.64 -2.79
CA ARG A 55 -6.46 -4.70 -1.98
C ARG A 55 -5.40 -5.74 -1.65
N ILE A 56 -4.98 -5.77 -0.40
CA ILE A 56 -3.97 -6.68 0.11
C ILE A 56 -4.63 -7.85 0.82
N LYS A 57 -4.24 -9.06 0.42
CA LYS A 57 -4.67 -10.28 1.10
C LYS A 57 -3.91 -10.45 2.43
N LYS A 58 -4.61 -10.83 3.50
CA LYS A 58 -3.99 -11.27 4.75
C LYS A 58 -3.69 -12.77 4.71
N THR A 59 -2.92 -13.26 5.68
CA THR A 59 -2.61 -14.68 5.83
C THR A 59 -3.88 -15.55 5.92
N ASN A 60 -4.96 -15.03 6.49
CA ASN A 60 -6.28 -15.65 6.38
C ASN A 60 -6.90 -15.30 5.01
N PRO A 61 -7.22 -16.30 4.15
CA PRO A 61 -7.67 -16.05 2.78
C PRO A 61 -9.00 -15.30 2.66
N SER A 62 -9.80 -15.27 3.73
CA SER A 62 -11.07 -14.53 3.78
C SER A 62 -10.92 -13.08 4.23
N GLU A 63 -9.72 -12.68 4.69
CA GLU A 63 -9.47 -11.34 5.19
C GLU A 63 -8.65 -10.51 4.20
N TYR A 64 -9.14 -9.30 3.95
CA TYR A 64 -8.48 -8.32 3.10
C TYR A 64 -8.32 -7.02 3.87
N VAL A 65 -7.27 -6.28 3.51
CA VAL A 65 -7.11 -4.87 3.90
C VAL A 65 -6.93 -4.04 2.65
N CYS A 66 -7.23 -2.76 2.76
CA CYS A 66 -6.99 -1.81 1.70
C CYS A 66 -5.90 -0.85 2.15
N ASP A 67 -4.84 -0.78 1.38
CA ASP A 67 -3.72 0.12 1.62
C ASP A 67 -3.83 1.28 0.64
N LEU A 68 -3.81 2.50 1.16
CA LEU A 68 -3.64 3.70 0.35
C LEU A 68 -2.14 3.99 0.24
N LEU A 69 -1.59 3.72 -0.94
CA LEU A 69 -0.21 3.99 -1.27
C LEU A 69 -0.12 5.39 -1.85
N LEU A 70 0.64 6.27 -1.19
CA LEU A 70 1.03 7.56 -1.76
C LEU A 70 2.35 7.40 -2.49
N LEU A 71 2.39 7.89 -3.73
CA LEU A 71 3.52 7.75 -4.63
C LEU A 71 4.31 9.08 -4.70
N SER A 72 5.60 8.99 -4.98
CA SER A 72 6.45 10.15 -5.26
C SER A 72 6.37 11.21 -4.15
N GLY A 73 6.13 12.48 -4.51
CA GLY A 73 6.04 13.59 -3.56
C GLY A 73 4.80 13.56 -2.67
N ALA A 74 3.75 12.82 -3.06
CA ALA A 74 2.50 12.77 -2.27
C ALA A 74 2.72 12.14 -0.89
N ALA A 75 3.69 11.22 -0.75
CA ALA A 75 4.04 10.61 0.53
C ALA A 75 4.54 11.60 1.60
N LYS A 76 4.93 12.81 1.20
CA LYS A 76 5.40 13.87 2.11
C LYS A 76 4.29 14.82 2.55
N HIS A 77 3.10 14.65 2.00
CA HIS A 77 1.95 15.52 2.20
C HIS A 77 0.72 14.70 2.60
N GLN A 78 -0.39 15.40 2.83
CA GLN A 78 -1.67 14.71 3.01
C GLN A 78 -2.05 13.99 1.71
N PRO A 79 -2.74 12.83 1.81
CA PRO A 79 -3.30 12.17 0.64
C PRO A 79 -4.11 13.15 -0.23
N PRO A 80 -4.05 13.05 -1.57
CA PRO A 80 -5.00 13.75 -2.41
C PRO A 80 -6.43 13.38 -2.01
N SER A 81 -7.33 14.37 -1.97
CA SER A 81 -8.70 14.18 -1.45
C SER A 81 -9.45 13.07 -2.19
N GLU A 82 -9.28 12.97 -3.51
CA GLU A 82 -9.86 11.91 -4.34
C GLU A 82 -9.46 10.51 -3.87
N CYS A 83 -8.20 10.32 -3.50
CA CYS A 83 -7.69 9.04 -3.01
C CYS A 83 -8.19 8.73 -1.60
N GLU A 84 -8.28 9.75 -0.74
CA GLU A 84 -8.77 9.57 0.63
C GLU A 84 -10.26 9.26 0.67
N GLU A 85 -11.06 10.01 -0.09
CA GLU A 85 -12.49 9.78 -0.26
C GLU A 85 -12.76 8.45 -0.96
N GLY A 86 -11.97 8.13 -1.99
CA GLY A 86 -12.01 6.83 -2.67
C GLY A 86 -11.75 5.68 -1.70
N LEU A 87 -10.75 5.81 -0.81
CA LEU A 87 -10.46 4.78 0.19
C LEU A 87 -11.65 4.56 1.13
N LYS A 88 -12.25 5.66 1.64
CA LYS A 88 -13.42 5.60 2.53
C LYS A 88 -14.65 5.02 1.83
N GLY A 89 -14.84 5.29 0.55
CA GLY A 89 -15.96 4.76 -0.23
C GLY A 89 -15.80 3.28 -0.60
N ILE A 90 -14.56 2.83 -0.85
CA ILE A 90 -14.26 1.47 -1.29
C ILE A 90 -14.08 0.51 -0.10
N SER A 91 -13.51 1.01 0.99
CA SER A 91 -13.02 0.17 2.10
C SER A 91 -13.81 0.44 3.36
N ASN A 92 -14.47 -0.60 3.87
CA ASN A 92 -15.17 -0.52 5.15
C ASN A 92 -14.17 -0.75 6.30
N GLY A 93 -14.10 0.17 7.25
CA GLY A 93 -13.31 0.00 8.47
C GLY A 93 -12.65 1.29 8.94
N THR A 94 -11.92 1.19 10.05
CA THR A 94 -11.14 2.30 10.59
C THR A 94 -9.80 2.38 9.87
N ALA A 95 -9.53 3.52 9.23
CA ALA A 95 -8.22 3.80 8.65
C ALA A 95 -7.18 3.96 9.76
N VAL A 96 -5.98 3.42 9.51
CA VAL A 96 -4.82 3.57 10.40
C VAL A 96 -3.70 4.19 9.57
N GLU A 97 -3.15 5.30 10.05
CA GLU A 97 -1.98 5.93 9.42
C GLU A 97 -0.73 5.11 9.75
N VAL A 98 -0.12 4.51 8.73
CA VAL A 98 1.05 3.63 8.87
C VAL A 98 2.37 4.39 8.63
N TYR A 99 2.32 5.47 7.85
CA TYR A 99 3.47 6.29 7.53
C TYR A 99 3.09 7.76 7.62
N HIS A 100 3.94 8.56 8.27
CA HIS A 100 3.81 10.00 8.38
C HIS A 100 5.15 10.65 7.98
N SER A 101 5.13 11.89 7.49
CA SER A 101 6.34 12.61 7.05
C SER A 101 7.45 12.70 8.12
N SER A 102 7.08 12.63 9.40
CA SER A 102 8.03 12.61 10.52
C SER A 102 8.86 11.32 10.59
N CYS A 103 8.47 10.25 9.88
CA CYS A 103 9.26 9.03 9.75
C CYS A 103 10.61 9.26 9.06
N GLU A 104 10.73 10.26 8.18
CA GLU A 104 12.01 10.62 7.57
C GLU A 104 12.98 11.29 8.57
N GLN A 105 12.47 11.73 9.72
CA GLN A 105 13.30 12.34 10.74
C GLN A 105 14.03 11.25 11.53
N LEU A 106 15.37 11.26 11.43
CA LEU A 106 16.32 10.32 12.06
C LEU A 106 16.18 10.10 13.59
N LYS A 107 15.20 10.74 14.26
CA LYS A 107 15.04 10.74 15.72
C LYS A 107 13.74 10.10 16.23
N GLN A 108 12.80 9.69 15.38
CA GLN A 108 11.57 9.05 15.86
C GLN A 108 11.70 7.52 15.89
N LYS A 109 11.46 6.94 17.07
CA LYS A 109 11.51 5.49 17.37
C LYS A 109 10.23 4.72 17.00
N LEU A 110 9.22 5.41 16.48
CA LEU A 110 7.85 4.90 16.28
C LEU A 110 7.43 4.89 14.81
N CYS A 111 8.44 4.75 13.94
CA CYS A 111 8.36 4.08 12.66
C CYS A 111 9.41 2.94 12.75
#